data_AF-A0A941PQJ9-F1
#
_entry.id   AF-A0A941PQJ9-F1
#
_cell.length_a   1.000
_cell.length_b   1.000
_cell.length_c   1.000
_cell.angle_alpha   90.00
_cell.angle_beta   90.00
_cell.angle_gamma   90.00
#
_symmetry.space_group_name_H-M   'P 1'
#
loop_
_entity.id
_entity.type
_entity.pdbx_description
1 polymer ?
#
loop_
_entity_poly.entity_id
_entity_poly.type
_entity_poly.pdbx_seq_one_letter_code
_entity_poly.pdbx_strand_id
1 'polypeptide(L)'
;MQEMSLIIQMIANIAVIASLVFVAFQVRMGMQMLRDNAVRNHTDKVQSVSRMLSENPQLCELWARGSKAGLDGLSDAERVQFVNFYTHVLRVWEELYLQYKTGLMDNALWAANMTILRDTHRMRGAQEAWAVRRHLFTAPFQDFYDAYASEGQAKPLYELPRESPT
;
A
#
# COMPACT_ATOMS: atom_id res chain seq x y z
N MET A 1 7.82 -58.94 -25.67
CA MET A 1 8.64 -58.16 -24.70
C MET A 1 8.78 -56.70 -25.14
N GLN A 2 9.23 -56.40 -26.37
CA GLN A 2 9.41 -55.01 -26.84
C GLN A 2 8.10 -54.20 -26.98
N GLU A 3 7.03 -54.78 -27.52
CA GLU A 3 5.73 -54.07 -27.69
C GLU A 3 5.10 -53.62 -26.35
N MET A 4 5.20 -54.45 -25.31
CA MET A 4 4.70 -54.11 -23.98
C MET A 4 5.51 -52.98 -23.33
N SER A 5 6.81 -52.90 -23.62
CA SER A 5 7.67 -51.81 -23.15
C SER A 5 7.26 -50.47 -23.78
N LEU A 6 6.92 -50.46 -25.08
CA LEU A 6 6.47 -49.26 -25.77
C LEU A 6 5.12 -48.73 -25.22
N ILE A 7 4.18 -49.62 -24.92
CA ILE A 7 2.88 -49.25 -24.33
C ILE A 7 3.09 -48.63 -22.92
N ILE A 8 3.92 -49.25 -22.09
CA ILE A 8 4.23 -48.73 -20.74
C ILE A 8 4.91 -47.35 -20.84
N GLN A 9 5.87 -47.18 -21.76
CA GLN A 9 6.53 -45.90 -21.99
C GLN A 9 5.55 -44.82 -22.46
N MET A 10 4.61 -45.16 -23.35
CA MET A 10 3.58 -44.25 -23.82
C MET A 10 2.67 -43.79 -22.67
N ILE A 11 2.21 -44.72 -21.83
CA ILE A 11 1.39 -44.42 -20.66
C ILE A 11 2.17 -43.55 -19.67
N ALA A 12 3.43 -43.88 -19.40
CA ALA A 12 4.29 -43.10 -18.52
C ALA A 12 4.48 -41.67 -19.03
N ASN A 13 4.75 -41.50 -20.34
CA ASN A 13 4.88 -40.18 -20.95
C ASN A 13 3.58 -39.37 -20.86
N ILE A 14 2.42 -39.99 -21.08
CA ILE A 14 1.11 -39.35 -20.91
C ILE A 14 0.92 -38.91 -19.45
N ALA A 15 1.25 -39.77 -18.48
CA ALA A 15 1.16 -39.45 -17.06
C ALA A 15 2.06 -38.27 -16.69
N VAL A 16 3.29 -38.20 -17.24
CA VAL A 16 4.20 -37.06 -17.04
C VAL A 16 3.61 -35.78 -17.62
N ILE A 17 3.10 -35.81 -18.85
CA ILE A 17 2.48 -34.64 -19.49
C ILE A 17 1.26 -34.16 -18.68
N ALA A 18 0.38 -35.07 -18.28
CA ALA A 18 -0.77 -34.75 -17.43
C ALA A 18 -0.34 -34.12 -16.11
N SER A 19 0.74 -34.64 -15.49
CA SER A 19 1.31 -34.09 -14.26
C SER A 19 1.84 -32.67 -14.46
N LEU A 20 2.54 -32.39 -15.56
CA LEU A 20 3.06 -31.05 -15.88
C LEU A 20 1.92 -30.05 -16.10
N VAL A 21 0.86 -30.45 -16.81
CA VAL A 21 -0.34 -29.63 -17.01
C VAL A 21 -0.99 -29.31 -15.66
N PHE A 22 -1.14 -30.31 -14.79
CA PHE A 22 -1.68 -30.12 -13.45
C PHE A 22 -0.83 -29.15 -12.61
N VAL A 23 0.50 -29.26 -12.63
CA VAL A 23 1.40 -28.31 -11.96
C VAL A 23 1.24 -26.89 -12.50
N ALA A 24 1.13 -26.72 -13.83
CA ALA A 24 0.90 -25.40 -14.42
C ALA A 24 -0.41 -24.77 -13.93
N PHE A 25 -1.47 -25.55 -13.79
CA PHE A 25 -2.73 -25.08 -13.19
C PHE A 25 -2.57 -24.73 -11.71
N GLN A 26 -1.89 -25.57 -10.92
CA GLN A 26 -1.63 -25.30 -9.51
C GLN A 26 -0.85 -23.99 -9.31
N VAL A 27 0.18 -23.73 -10.12
CA VAL A 27 0.96 -22.49 -10.05
C VAL A 27 0.08 -21.27 -10.36
N ARG A 28 -0.78 -21.35 -11.37
CA ARG A 28 -1.71 -20.25 -11.72
C ARG A 28 -2.69 -19.97 -10.59
N MET A 29 -3.30 -21.01 -10.02
CA MET A 29 -4.20 -20.87 -8.88
C MET A 29 -3.48 -20.30 -7.65
N GLY A 30 -2.27 -20.78 -7.35
CA GLY A 30 -1.45 -20.28 -6.26
C GLY A 30 -1.12 -18.79 -6.43
N MET A 31 -0.75 -18.36 -7.64
CA MET A 31 -0.51 -16.95 -7.95
C MET A 31 -1.76 -16.09 -7.77
N GLN A 32 -2.94 -16.58 -8.15
CA GLN A 32 -4.20 -15.87 -7.94
C GLN A 32 -4.51 -15.72 -6.45
N MET A 33 -4.36 -16.78 -5.66
CA MET A 33 -4.55 -16.72 -4.21
C MET A 33 -3.60 -15.75 -3.51
N LEU A 34 -2.33 -15.71 -3.94
CA LEU A 34 -1.34 -14.75 -3.44
C LEU A 34 -1.75 -13.30 -3.71
N ARG A 35 -2.25 -13.00 -4.91
CA ARG A 35 -2.77 -11.68 -5.28
C ARG A 35 -3.98 -11.29 -4.43
N ASP A 36 -4.96 -12.18 -4.32
CA ASP A 36 -6.17 -11.88 -3.54
C ASP A 36 -5.84 -11.62 -2.06
N ASN A 37 -4.87 -12.36 -1.50
CA ASN A 37 -4.42 -12.15 -0.13
C ASN A 37 -3.64 -10.84 0.03
N ALA A 38 -2.81 -10.45 -0.95
CA ALA A 38 -2.13 -9.17 -0.96
C ALA A 38 -3.13 -8.00 -0.94
N VAL A 39 -4.16 -8.07 -1.80
CA VAL A 39 -5.25 -7.07 -1.86
C VAL A 39 -6.01 -6.99 -0.54
N ARG A 40 -6.40 -8.13 0.04
CA ARG A 40 -7.11 -8.17 1.34
C ARG A 40 -6.27 -7.57 2.46
N ASN A 41 -5.03 -8.03 2.60
CA ASN A 41 -4.11 -7.54 3.63
C ASN A 41 -3.85 -6.03 3.52
N HIS A 42 -3.67 -5.52 2.30
CA HIS A 42 -3.53 -4.07 2.06
C HIS A 42 -4.80 -3.32 2.46
N THR A 43 -5.97 -3.83 2.08
CA THR A 43 -7.27 -3.23 2.42
C THR A 43 -7.47 -3.17 3.93
N ASP A 44 -7.15 -4.24 4.66
CA ASP A 44 -7.27 -4.31 6.11
C ASP A 44 -6.37 -3.27 6.81
N LYS A 45 -5.15 -3.07 6.29
CA LYS A 45 -4.21 -2.06 6.81
C LYS A 45 -4.69 -0.64 6.58
N VAL A 46 -5.21 -0.33 5.38
CA VAL A 46 -5.82 0.98 5.10
C VAL A 46 -7.04 1.22 6.00
N GLN A 47 -7.89 0.22 6.19
CA GLN A 47 -9.04 0.31 7.10
C GLN A 47 -8.59 0.50 8.56
N SER A 48 -7.51 -0.14 8.98
CA SER A 48 -6.94 0.05 10.32
C SER A 48 -6.48 1.49 10.55
N VAL A 49 -5.81 2.11 9.57
CA VAL A 49 -5.44 3.53 9.62
C VAL A 49 -6.67 4.43 9.76
N SER A 50 -7.69 4.21 8.93
CA SER A 50 -8.95 4.95 9.00
C SER A 50 -9.62 4.80 10.37
N ARG A 51 -9.67 3.56 10.89
CA ARG A 51 -10.24 3.23 12.18
C ARG A 51 -9.53 3.97 13.32
N MET A 52 -8.19 4.02 13.31
CA MET A 52 -7.43 4.75 14.33
C MET A 52 -7.82 6.23 14.41
N LEU A 53 -8.08 6.88 13.27
CA LEU A 53 -8.55 8.28 13.25
C LEU A 53 -10.02 8.41 13.66
N SER A 54 -10.88 7.50 13.19
CA SER A 54 -12.32 7.58 13.46
C SER A 54 -12.69 7.26 14.91
N GLU A 55 -11.97 6.34 15.55
CA GLU A 55 -12.27 5.87 16.91
C GLU A 55 -11.49 6.65 17.98
N ASN A 56 -10.52 7.50 17.61
CA ASN A 56 -9.72 8.29 18.54
C ASN A 56 -9.82 9.80 18.24
N PRO A 57 -10.74 10.53 18.91
CA PRO A 57 -10.91 11.97 18.71
C PRO A 57 -9.64 12.79 18.97
N GLN A 58 -8.83 12.41 19.97
CA GLN A 58 -7.58 13.11 20.31
C GLN A 58 -6.55 12.98 19.19
N LEU A 59 -6.42 11.77 18.61
CA LEU A 59 -5.54 11.54 17.47
C LEU A 59 -6.05 12.28 16.23
N CYS A 60 -7.37 12.31 16.00
CA CYS A 60 -7.97 13.07 14.90
C CYS A 60 -7.69 14.58 15.03
N GLU A 61 -7.82 15.15 16.23
CA GLU A 61 -7.51 16.55 16.50
C GLU A 61 -6.01 16.85 16.30
N LEU A 62 -5.13 15.98 16.83
CA LEU A 62 -3.69 16.07 16.63
C LEU A 62 -3.34 16.00 15.14
N TRP A 63 -3.92 15.06 14.41
CA TRP A 63 -3.75 14.93 12.97
C TRP A 63 -4.18 16.20 12.24
N ALA A 64 -5.35 16.75 12.56
CA ALA A 64 -5.87 17.96 11.93
C ALA A 64 -4.97 19.19 12.17
N ARG A 65 -4.48 19.38 13.39
CA ARG A 65 -3.55 20.46 13.72
C ARG A 65 -2.18 20.26 13.06
N GLY A 66 -1.57 19.09 13.27
CA GLY A 66 -0.22 18.81 12.81
C GLY A 66 -0.09 18.77 11.30
N SER A 67 -1.04 18.16 10.59
CA SER A 67 -0.99 18.06 9.13
C SER A 67 -1.14 19.44 8.46
N LYS A 68 -2.03 20.29 8.97
CA LYS A 68 -2.24 21.65 8.44
C LYS A 68 -1.13 22.63 8.82
N ALA A 69 -0.81 22.74 10.11
CA ALA A 69 0.06 23.79 10.63
C ALA A 69 1.55 23.39 10.68
N GLY A 70 1.88 22.11 10.52
CA GLY A 70 3.21 21.57 10.76
C GLY A 70 3.42 21.17 12.22
N LEU A 71 4.65 20.82 12.56
CA LEU A 71 5.06 20.32 13.87
C LEU A 71 5.34 21.45 14.88
N ASP A 72 5.53 22.69 14.42
CA ASP A 72 5.96 23.82 15.26
C ASP A 72 5.06 24.07 16.48
N GLY A 73 3.75 23.96 16.32
CA GLY A 73 2.74 24.17 17.37
C GLY A 73 2.42 22.93 18.22
N LEU A 74 3.14 21.82 18.04
CA LEU A 74 2.96 20.59 18.80
C LEU A 74 3.97 20.51 19.94
N SER A 75 3.52 20.07 21.12
CA SER A 75 4.39 19.65 22.22
C SER A 75 5.26 18.46 21.82
N ASP A 76 6.32 18.17 22.57
CA ASP A 76 7.23 17.06 22.26
C ASP A 76 6.51 15.70 22.18
N ALA A 77 5.57 15.45 23.09
CA ALA A 77 4.76 14.23 23.08
C ALA A 77 3.86 14.15 21.83
N GLU A 78 3.21 15.26 21.47
CA GLU A 78 2.38 15.36 20.26
C GLU A 78 3.21 15.21 18.98
N ARG A 79 4.43 15.75 18.94
CA ARG A 79 5.37 15.56 17.82
C ARG A 79 5.71 14.10 17.65
N VAL A 80 6.05 13.41 18.74
CA VAL A 80 6.33 11.96 18.71
C VAL A 80 5.12 11.20 18.19
N GLN A 81 3.93 11.49 18.70
CA GLN A 81 2.70 10.80 18.30
C GLN A 81 2.34 11.06 16.83
N PHE A 82 2.37 12.32 16.39
CA PHE A 82 2.05 12.69 15.01
C PHE A 82 3.02 12.06 14.02
N VAL A 83 4.33 12.20 14.27
CA VAL A 83 5.37 11.66 13.39
C VAL A 83 5.29 10.13 13.35
N ASN A 84 5.05 9.47 14.49
CA ASN A 84 4.89 8.02 14.54
C ASN A 84 3.65 7.56 13.77
N PHE A 85 2.51 8.24 13.94
CA PHE A 85 1.29 7.95 13.19
C PHE A 85 1.52 8.10 11.69
N TYR A 86 2.09 9.22 11.23
CA TYR A 86 2.34 9.40 9.80
C TYR A 86 3.37 8.41 9.25
N THR A 87 4.38 8.04 10.04
CA THR A 87 5.32 6.96 9.67
C THR A 87 4.57 5.64 9.45
N HIS A 88 3.61 5.31 10.32
CA HIS A 88 2.79 4.11 10.17
C HIS A 88 1.95 4.17 8.89
N VAL A 89 1.33 5.31 8.58
CA VAL A 89 0.61 5.51 7.30
C VAL A 89 1.55 5.29 6.11
N LEU A 90 2.75 5.87 6.12
CA LEU A 90 3.73 5.71 5.05
C LEU A 90 4.20 4.26 4.87
N ARG A 91 4.25 3.44 5.94
CA ARG A 91 4.58 2.01 5.81
C ARG A 91 3.54 1.24 5.01
N VAL A 92 2.27 1.59 5.14
CA VAL A 92 1.19 1.00 4.32
C VAL A 92 1.40 1.35 2.84
N TRP A 93 1.83 2.57 2.55
CA TRP A 93 2.13 2.99 1.17
C TRP A 93 3.41 2.38 0.59
N GLU A 94 4.45 2.24 1.40
CA GLU A 94 5.68 1.55 0.99
C GLU A 94 5.41 0.09 0.65
N GLU A 95 4.65 -0.61 1.48
CA GLU A 95 4.24 -1.98 1.20
C GLU A 95 3.49 -2.09 -0.13
N LEU A 96 2.50 -1.22 -0.34
CA LEU A 96 1.72 -1.19 -1.58
C LEU A 96 2.63 -0.96 -2.80
N TYR A 97 3.58 -0.03 -2.70
CA TYR A 97 4.56 0.24 -3.74
C TYR A 97 5.40 -1.01 -4.06
N LEU A 98 5.91 -1.70 -3.04
CA LEU A 98 6.71 -2.92 -3.23
C LEU A 98 5.87 -4.07 -3.85
N GLN A 99 4.61 -4.22 -3.43
CA GLN A 99 3.69 -5.22 -4.02
C GLN A 99 3.32 -4.88 -5.47
N TYR A 100 3.18 -3.59 -5.79
CA TYR A 100 2.97 -3.14 -7.16
C TYR A 100 4.18 -3.45 -8.04
N LYS A 101 5.40 -3.17 -7.57
CA LYS A 101 6.65 -3.45 -8.29
C LYS A 101 6.87 -4.94 -8.58
N THR A 102 6.27 -5.84 -7.80
CA THR A 102 6.35 -7.29 -7.99
C THR A 102 5.19 -7.87 -8.82
N GLY A 103 4.25 -7.04 -9.27
CA GLY A 103 3.08 -7.48 -10.06
C GLY A 103 2.02 -8.23 -9.25
N LEU A 104 2.08 -8.13 -7.91
CA LEU A 104 1.05 -8.63 -7.00
C LEU A 104 -0.15 -7.69 -6.91
N MET A 105 0.06 -6.39 -7.16
CA MET A 105 -1.00 -5.39 -7.16
C MET A 105 -1.34 -4.92 -8.58
N ASP A 106 -2.64 -4.81 -8.88
CA ASP A 106 -3.09 -4.31 -10.18
C ASP A 106 -2.98 -2.78 -10.31
N ASN A 107 -2.98 -2.29 -11.55
CA ASN A 107 -2.83 -0.87 -11.87
C ASN A 107 -3.99 0.00 -11.35
N ALA A 108 -5.21 -0.52 -11.32
CA ALA A 108 -6.39 0.25 -10.94
C ALA A 108 -6.40 0.51 -9.44
N LEU A 109 -6.11 -0.52 -8.63
CA LEU A 109 -6.00 -0.43 -7.19
C LEU A 109 -4.79 0.42 -6.78
N TRP A 110 -3.65 0.27 -7.47
CA TRP A 110 -2.50 1.15 -7.31
C TRP A 110 -2.89 2.62 -7.52
N ALA A 111 -3.48 2.96 -8.67
CA ALA A 111 -3.85 4.33 -9.02
C ALA A 111 -4.85 4.95 -8.02
N ALA A 112 -5.84 4.18 -7.57
CA ALA A 112 -6.81 4.63 -6.58
C ALA A 112 -6.14 4.99 -5.25
N ASN A 113 -5.27 4.11 -4.74
CA ASN A 113 -4.56 4.33 -3.48
C ASN A 113 -3.55 5.49 -3.56
N MET A 114 -2.86 5.65 -4.69
CA MET A 114 -1.91 6.75 -4.88
C MET A 114 -2.57 8.12 -4.90
N THR A 115 -3.88 8.21 -5.13
CA THR A 115 -4.62 9.47 -4.97
C THR A 115 -4.63 9.92 -3.49
N ILE A 116 -4.78 8.98 -2.55
CA ILE A 116 -4.76 9.29 -1.10
C ILE A 116 -3.37 9.77 -0.66
N LEU A 117 -2.31 9.09 -1.15
CA LEU A 117 -0.94 9.51 -0.89
C LEU A 117 -0.69 10.94 -1.39
N ARG A 118 -1.22 11.28 -2.58
CA ARG A 118 -1.07 12.62 -3.17
C ARG A 118 -1.66 13.71 -2.29
N ASP A 119 -2.84 13.47 -1.75
CA ASP A 119 -3.55 14.43 -0.91
C ASP A 119 -2.83 14.69 0.41
N THR A 120 -2.26 13.64 1.02
CA THR A 120 -1.52 13.76 2.28
C THR A 120 -0.10 14.29 2.10
N HIS A 121 0.58 13.96 1.00
CA HIS A 121 1.95 14.39 0.73
C HIS A 121 2.13 15.93 0.76
N ARG A 122 1.09 16.68 0.36
CA ARG A 122 1.14 18.15 0.30
C ARG A 122 0.91 18.84 1.64
N MET A 123 0.53 18.09 2.67
CA MET A 123 0.31 18.64 4.00
C MET A 123 1.65 19.03 4.62
N ARG A 124 1.74 20.21 5.22
CA ARG A 124 2.99 20.70 5.83
C ARG A 124 3.53 19.71 6.86
N GLY A 125 2.67 19.21 7.75
CA GLY A 125 3.07 18.21 8.75
C GLY A 125 3.56 16.90 8.14
N ALA A 126 3.00 16.47 7.01
CA ALA A 126 3.45 15.28 6.31
C ALA A 126 4.86 15.44 5.73
N GLN A 127 5.16 16.60 5.13
CA GLN A 127 6.48 16.92 4.61
C GLN A 127 7.53 16.99 5.72
N GLU A 128 7.19 17.64 6.84
CA GLU A 128 8.09 17.73 7.99
C GLU A 128 8.31 16.35 8.64
N ALA A 129 7.26 15.54 8.80
CA ALA A 129 7.37 14.18 9.30
C ALA A 129 8.20 13.28 8.37
N TRP A 130 8.04 13.44 7.04
CA TRP A 130 8.87 12.75 6.05
C TRP A 130 10.33 13.14 6.17
N ALA A 131 10.66 14.42 6.28
CA ALA A 131 12.03 14.89 6.47
C ALA A 131 12.71 14.23 7.69
N VAL A 132 11.96 14.02 8.78
CA VAL A 132 12.45 13.32 9.98
C VAL A 132 12.64 11.81 9.72
N ARG A 133 11.75 11.17 8.96
CA ARG A 133 11.60 9.70 8.94
C ARG A 133 12.01 9.02 7.64
N ARG A 134 12.32 9.76 6.58
CA ARG A 134 12.70 9.27 5.23
C ARG A 134 13.73 8.13 5.28
N HIS A 135 14.72 8.25 6.15
CA HIS A 135 15.80 7.26 6.33
C HIS A 135 15.33 5.86 6.78
N LEU A 136 14.10 5.72 7.27
CA LEU A 136 13.53 4.44 7.70
C LEU A 136 12.96 3.61 6.56
N PHE A 137 12.79 4.21 5.38
CA PHE A 137 12.17 3.58 4.22
C PHE A 137 13.23 3.05 3.24
N THR A 138 12.83 2.14 2.37
CA THR A 138 13.67 1.59 1.29
C THR A 138 14.02 2.67 0.27
N ALA A 139 15.24 2.64 -0.27
CA ALA A 139 15.69 3.64 -1.25
C ALA A 139 14.73 3.80 -2.45
N PRO A 140 14.19 2.73 -3.07
CA PRO A 140 13.23 2.87 -4.16
C PRO A 140 11.94 3.59 -3.77
N PHE A 141 11.45 3.39 -2.54
CA PHE A 141 10.28 4.09 -2.05
C PHE A 141 10.59 5.56 -1.75
N GLN A 142 11.77 5.86 -1.22
CA GLN A 142 12.21 7.23 -1.00
C GLN A 142 12.22 8.02 -2.31
N ASP A 143 12.84 7.45 -3.36
CA ASP A 143 12.91 8.08 -4.68
C ASP A 143 11.52 8.25 -5.29
N PHE A 144 10.66 7.24 -5.15
CA PHE A 144 9.27 7.31 -5.58
C PHE A 144 8.50 8.43 -4.87
N TYR A 145 8.55 8.47 -3.54
CA TYR A 145 7.81 9.45 -2.74
C TYR A 145 8.26 10.88 -3.05
N ASP A 146 9.57 11.11 -3.13
CA ASP A 146 10.13 12.43 -3.45
C ASP A 146 9.77 12.89 -4.87
N ALA A 147 9.77 11.97 -5.86
CA ALA A 147 9.35 12.28 -7.22
C ALA A 147 7.84 12.55 -7.33
N TYR A 148 7.03 11.81 -6.57
CA TYR A 148 5.57 11.89 -6.59
C TYR A 148 5.04 13.26 -6.15
N ALA A 149 5.85 14.05 -5.44
CA ALA A 149 5.59 15.46 -5.12
C ALA A 149 5.21 16.32 -6.35
N SER A 150 5.63 15.93 -7.55
CA SER A 150 5.56 16.73 -8.77
C SER A 150 4.35 16.44 -9.68
N GLU A 151 3.54 15.40 -9.41
CA GLU A 151 2.53 14.93 -10.36
C GLU A 151 1.07 15.06 -9.86
N GLY A 152 0.22 15.70 -10.68
CA GLY A 152 -1.24 15.72 -10.53
C GLY A 152 -1.82 16.82 -9.63
N GLN A 153 -3.14 17.02 -9.67
CA GLN A 153 -3.85 17.93 -8.77
C GLN A 153 -4.29 17.17 -7.52
N ALA A 154 -3.76 17.54 -6.35
CA ALA A 154 -4.27 17.05 -5.07
C ALA A 154 -5.62 17.71 -4.77
N LYS A 155 -6.50 16.99 -4.07
CA LYS A 155 -7.74 17.53 -3.55
C LYS A 155 -7.53 17.93 -2.08
N PRO A 156 -7.46 19.24 -1.80
CA PRO A 156 -7.16 19.72 -0.45
C PRO A 156 -8.28 19.39 0.52
N LEU A 157 -7.97 18.64 1.59
CA LEU A 157 -8.92 18.32 2.67
C LEU A 157 -9.45 19.58 3.37
N TYR A 158 -8.60 20.59 3.55
CA TYR A 158 -8.91 21.78 4.35
C TYR A 158 -9.52 22.93 3.56
N GLU A 159 -9.54 22.85 2.23
CA GLU A 159 -10.06 23.91 1.34
C GLU A 159 -11.43 23.55 0.76
N LEU A 160 -12.06 22.46 1.25
CA LEU A 160 -13.44 22.13 0.90
C LEU A 160 -14.37 23.26 1.37
N PRO A 161 -15.31 23.73 0.53
CA PRO A 161 -16.32 24.70 0.94
C PRO A 161 -17.05 24.18 2.18
N ARG A 162 -17.01 24.95 3.27
CA ARG A 162 -17.90 24.70 4.40
C ARG A 162 -19.28 25.15 3.96
N GLU A 163 -20.11 24.24 3.45
CA GLU A 163 -21.53 24.54 3.30
C GLU A 163 -22.04 24.96 4.69
N SER A 164 -22.57 26.19 4.76
CA SER A 164 -23.18 26.69 5.99
C SER A 164 -24.46 25.87 6.19
N PRO A 165 -24.68 25.26 7.37
CA PRO A 165 -25.96 24.62 7.63
C PRO A 165 -27.04 25.69 7.58
N THR A 166 -27.94 25.58 6.60
CA THR A 166 -29.19 26.34 6.52
C THR A 166 -30.15 25.91 7.61
#